data_AF-A0A530LV32-F1
#
_entry.id   AF-A0A530LV32-F1
#
_cell.length_a   1.000
_cell.length_b   1.000
_cell.length_c   1.000
_cell.angle_alpha   90.00
_cell.angle_beta   90.00
_cell.angle_gamma   90.00
#
_symmetry.space_group_name_H-M   'P 1'
#
loop_
_entity.id
_entity.type
_entity.pdbx_description
1 polymer ?
#
loop_
_entity_poly.entity_id
_entity_poly.type
_entity_poly.pdbx_seq_one_letter_code
_entity_poly.pdbx_strand_id
1 'polypeptide(L)'
;MARILPQSKSAAVNPLKSSQPLGAAFAFLGVDGAMPLFHGSQGCTSFALVLFVRHFKETIPLQTTAMDEVATILGAADHLEEAILNLKNRTKPKLIGVCTTALVETRGEDCASDIANIKLKHTQELAGTEVVLANTPDFDGAIEEGWARAVTAMIKGITRSG
;
A
#
# COMPACT_ATOMS: atom_id res chain seq x y z
N MET A 1 -9.70 -23.57 -31.09
CA MET A 1 -9.86 -23.90 -29.66
C MET A 1 -8.64 -23.33 -28.94
N ALA A 2 -8.81 -22.47 -27.92
CA ALA A 2 -7.67 -21.88 -27.22
C ALA A 2 -6.99 -22.94 -26.33
N ARG A 3 -5.66 -22.98 -26.35
CA ARG A 3 -4.86 -23.87 -25.50
C ARG A 3 -4.28 -23.08 -24.34
N ILE A 4 -4.62 -23.44 -23.11
CA ILE A 4 -4.08 -22.83 -21.89
C ILE A 4 -2.84 -23.62 -21.45
N LEU A 5 -1.72 -22.93 -21.27
CA LEU A 5 -0.45 -23.53 -20.85
C LEU A 5 -0.09 -23.06 -19.43
N PRO A 6 0.07 -23.96 -18.45
CA PRO A 6 0.49 -23.58 -17.11
C PRO A 6 2.01 -23.37 -17.01
N GLN A 7 2.46 -22.70 -15.94
CA GLN A 7 3.89 -22.66 -15.60
C GLN A 7 4.39 -24.04 -15.18
N SER A 8 5.56 -24.43 -15.69
CA SER A 8 6.17 -25.73 -15.43
C SER A 8 7.46 -25.69 -14.60
N LYS A 9 7.89 -24.49 -14.18
CA LYS A 9 9.13 -24.26 -13.41
C LYS A 9 8.80 -23.54 -12.11
N SER A 10 9.48 -23.92 -11.02
CA SER A 10 9.34 -23.25 -9.72
C SER A 10 10.04 -21.89 -9.65
N ALA A 11 11.07 -21.69 -10.48
CA ALA A 11 11.80 -20.42 -10.54
C ALA A 11 11.24 -19.52 -11.65
N ALA A 12 11.01 -18.24 -11.31
CA ALA A 12 10.71 -17.21 -12.29
C ALA A 12 12.00 -16.76 -13.01
N VAL A 13 11.95 -16.71 -14.33
CA VAL A 13 13.03 -16.17 -15.19
C VAL A 13 12.41 -15.06 -16.02
N ASN A 14 12.95 -13.83 -15.91
CA ASN A 14 12.37 -12.62 -16.52
C ASN A 14 10.87 -12.50 -16.22
N PRO A 15 10.49 -12.32 -14.94
CA PRO A 15 9.08 -12.34 -14.53
C PRO A 15 8.27 -11.29 -15.29
N LEU A 16 7.13 -11.72 -15.82
CA LEU A 16 6.16 -10.80 -16.45
C LEU A 16 5.37 -10.02 -15.40
N LYS A 17 5.15 -10.64 -14.22
CA LYS A 17 4.34 -10.08 -13.15
C LYS A 17 5.15 -9.06 -12.34
N SER A 18 4.49 -7.97 -11.96
CA SER A 18 4.94 -7.04 -10.92
C SER A 18 4.07 -7.19 -9.68
N SER A 19 4.54 -6.72 -8.52
CA SER A 19 3.88 -7.03 -7.24
C SER A 19 2.57 -6.28 -7.00
N GLN A 20 1.72 -6.81 -6.11
CA GLN A 20 0.44 -6.20 -5.76
C GLN A 20 0.56 -4.79 -5.14
N PRO A 21 1.50 -4.48 -4.23
CA PRO A 21 1.60 -3.13 -3.65
C PRO A 21 1.80 -2.04 -4.69
N LEU A 22 2.56 -2.35 -5.75
CA LEU A 22 2.73 -1.45 -6.89
C LEU A 22 1.36 -1.14 -7.54
N GLY A 23 0.54 -2.17 -7.79
CA GLY A 23 -0.79 -2.00 -8.35
C GLY A 23 -1.72 -1.18 -7.47
N ALA A 24 -1.69 -1.43 -6.15
CA ALA A 24 -2.47 -0.67 -5.19
C ALA A 24 -2.04 0.81 -5.12
N ALA A 25 -0.73 1.09 -5.06
CA ALA A 25 -0.23 2.45 -5.14
C ALA A 25 -0.66 3.13 -6.45
N PHE A 26 -0.63 2.41 -7.58
CA PHE A 26 -1.08 2.95 -8.85
C PHE A 26 -2.56 3.35 -8.83
N ALA A 27 -3.42 2.55 -8.19
CA ALA A 27 -4.83 2.89 -8.00
C ALA A 27 -5.00 4.17 -7.17
N PHE A 28 -4.29 4.28 -6.05
CA PHE A 28 -4.37 5.46 -5.18
C PHE A 28 -3.81 6.72 -5.86
N LEU A 29 -2.74 6.62 -6.65
CA LEU A 29 -2.18 7.73 -7.42
C LEU A 29 -3.16 8.32 -8.45
N GLY A 30 -4.22 7.58 -8.82
CA GLY A 30 -5.28 8.07 -9.68
C GLY A 30 -6.30 8.99 -8.97
N VAL A 31 -6.19 9.19 -7.66
CA VAL A 31 -7.12 10.01 -6.86
C VAL A 31 -6.48 11.35 -6.49
N ASP A 32 -7.21 12.45 -6.74
CA ASP A 32 -6.75 13.80 -6.40
C ASP A 32 -6.43 13.96 -4.90
N GLY A 33 -5.24 14.46 -4.61
CA GLY A 33 -4.78 14.67 -3.24
C GLY A 33 -4.53 13.40 -2.43
N ALA A 34 -4.35 12.25 -3.10
CA ALA A 34 -4.00 11.00 -2.44
C ALA A 34 -2.49 10.83 -2.23
N MET A 35 -2.13 10.14 -1.15
CA MET A 35 -0.78 9.74 -0.81
C MET A 35 -0.74 8.24 -0.52
N PRO A 36 -0.29 7.39 -1.45
CA PRO A 36 -0.05 6.00 -1.16
C PRO A 36 1.11 5.83 -0.16
N LEU A 37 0.95 4.88 0.75
CA LEU A 37 1.87 4.58 1.84
C LEU A 37 2.13 3.07 1.86
N PHE A 38 3.36 2.65 1.57
CA PHE A 38 3.76 1.26 1.73
C PHE A 38 4.08 0.97 3.19
N HIS A 39 3.32 0.05 3.77
CA HIS A 39 3.58 -0.47 5.09
C HIS A 39 4.57 -1.65 4.98
N GLY A 40 5.83 -1.36 5.29
CA GLY A 40 6.96 -2.26 5.06
C GLY A 40 8.31 -1.56 5.15
N SER A 41 9.35 -2.24 4.68
CA SER A 41 10.71 -1.67 4.61
C SER A 41 10.84 -0.63 3.49
N GLN A 42 11.85 0.22 3.59
CA GLN A 42 12.11 1.29 2.61
C GLN A 42 12.41 0.77 1.19
N GLY A 43 12.90 -0.47 1.07
CA GLY A 43 13.27 -1.08 -0.21
C GLY A 43 12.10 -1.26 -1.16
N CYS A 44 10.95 -1.74 -0.65
CA CYS A 44 9.73 -1.95 -1.45
C CYS A 44 9.30 -0.68 -2.19
N THR A 45 9.37 0.45 -1.49
CA THR A 45 8.93 1.77 -1.96
C THR A 45 9.90 2.35 -2.99
N SER A 46 11.20 2.21 -2.75
CA SER A 46 12.24 2.72 -3.66
C SER A 46 12.14 2.08 -5.05
N PHE A 47 11.91 0.76 -5.14
CA PHE A 47 11.76 0.08 -6.42
C PHE A 47 10.48 0.47 -7.16
N ALA A 48 9.35 0.59 -6.44
CA ALA A 48 8.09 1.06 -7.02
C ALA A 48 8.22 2.48 -7.58
N LEU A 49 8.86 3.39 -6.83
CA LEU A 49 9.18 4.75 -7.28
C LEU A 49 9.99 4.74 -8.58
N VAL A 50 11.09 3.97 -8.63
CA VAL A 50 11.93 3.89 -9.84
C VAL A 50 11.14 3.39 -11.04
N LEU A 51 10.26 2.40 -10.86
CA LEU A 51 9.45 1.86 -11.95
C LEU A 51 8.45 2.90 -12.48
N PHE A 52 7.71 3.57 -11.59
CA PHE A 52 6.74 4.59 -11.99
C PHE A 52 7.41 5.82 -12.62
N VAL A 53 8.48 6.34 -12.03
CA VAL A 53 9.23 7.48 -12.60
C VAL A 53 9.77 7.11 -13.99
N ARG A 54 10.26 5.88 -14.18
CA ARG A 54 10.72 5.42 -15.50
C ARG A 54 9.60 5.30 -16.52
N HIS A 55 8.40 4.89 -16.11
CA HIS A 55 7.26 4.71 -16.99
C HIS A 55 6.60 6.05 -17.35
N PHE A 56 6.24 6.85 -16.34
CA PHE A 56 5.49 8.10 -16.51
C PHE A 56 6.38 9.31 -16.80
N LYS A 57 7.68 9.25 -16.50
CA LYS A 57 8.63 10.37 -16.61
C LYS A 57 8.27 11.58 -15.74
N GLU A 58 7.57 11.34 -14.63
CA GLU A 58 7.09 12.36 -13.70
C GLU A 58 7.58 12.10 -12.27
N THR A 59 7.46 13.11 -11.41
CA THR A 59 7.68 12.93 -9.96
C THR A 59 6.49 12.21 -9.33
N ILE A 60 6.75 11.12 -8.60
CA ILE A 60 5.69 10.26 -8.06
C ILE A 60 5.61 10.39 -6.53
N PRO A 61 4.47 10.82 -5.96
CA PRO A 61 4.28 10.87 -4.52
C PRO A 61 3.98 9.46 -3.98
N LEU A 62 4.97 8.81 -3.36
CA LEU A 62 4.81 7.52 -2.70
C LEU A 62 5.68 7.51 -1.43
N GLN A 63 5.14 7.02 -0.33
CA GLN A 63 5.77 7.07 0.99
C GLN A 63 5.82 5.69 1.64
N THR A 64 6.55 5.57 2.76
CA THR A 64 6.76 4.29 3.44
C THR A 64 6.72 4.45 4.95
N THR A 65 6.30 3.41 5.66
CA THR A 65 6.42 3.35 7.12
C THR A 65 7.84 3.03 7.57
N ALA A 66 8.76 2.72 6.64
CA ALA A 66 10.18 2.52 6.91
C ALA A 66 10.48 1.54 8.06
N MET A 67 9.84 0.36 8.04
CA MET A 67 10.10 -0.66 9.06
C MET A 67 11.56 -1.09 9.07
N ASP A 68 12.16 -1.07 10.26
CA ASP A 68 13.49 -1.58 10.54
C ASP A 68 13.44 -3.00 11.13
N GLU A 69 14.59 -3.54 11.50
CA GLU A 69 14.71 -4.87 12.09
C GLU A 69 13.98 -4.98 13.44
N VAL A 70 13.91 -3.88 14.21
CA VAL A 70 13.26 -3.85 15.52
C VAL A 70 11.74 -3.90 15.36
N ALA A 71 11.17 -3.05 14.49
CA ALA A 71 9.75 -3.09 14.12
C ALA A 71 9.36 -4.43 13.50
N THR A 72 10.28 -5.04 12.75
CA THR A 72 10.10 -6.39 12.19
C THR A 72 10.05 -7.47 13.27
N ILE A 73 10.47 -7.22 14.51
CA ILE A 73 10.32 -8.16 15.63
C ILE A 73 9.10 -7.76 16.49
N LEU A 74 9.06 -6.50 16.92
CA LEU A 74 8.13 -6.00 17.93
C LEU A 74 6.76 -5.59 17.38
N GLY A 75 6.62 -5.40 16.06
CA GLY A 75 5.43 -4.87 15.41
C GLY A 75 5.64 -3.44 14.93
N ALA A 76 4.88 -3.04 13.91
CA ALA A 76 5.05 -1.75 13.25
C ALA A 76 3.86 -0.80 13.36
N ALA A 77 2.94 -1.03 14.31
CA ALA A 77 1.80 -0.15 14.57
C ALA A 77 2.25 1.29 14.87
N ASP A 78 3.28 1.48 15.69
CA ASP A 78 3.83 2.81 15.99
C ASP A 78 4.42 3.50 14.74
N HIS A 79 5.08 2.74 13.86
CA HIS A 79 5.62 3.25 12.60
C HIS A 79 4.50 3.65 11.63
N LEU A 80 3.41 2.88 11.60
CA LEU A 80 2.23 3.20 10.81
C LEU A 80 1.54 4.46 11.32
N GLU A 81 1.36 4.59 12.64
CA GLU A 81 0.82 5.78 13.29
C GLU A 81 1.66 7.02 12.99
N GLU A 82 2.97 6.93 13.22
CA GLU A 82 3.91 8.02 12.99
C GLU A 82 3.90 8.46 11.52
N ALA A 83 3.95 7.51 10.58
CA ALA A 83 3.92 7.80 9.16
C ALA A 83 2.62 8.53 8.77
N ILE A 84 1.46 8.05 9.22
CA ILE A 84 0.16 8.66 8.90
C ILE A 84 0.11 10.12 9.40
N LEU A 85 0.53 10.37 10.65
CA LEU A 85 0.53 11.72 11.23
C LEU A 85 1.54 12.64 10.54
N ASN A 86 2.72 12.13 10.20
CA ASN A 86 3.73 12.88 9.47
C ASN A 86 3.22 13.29 8.09
N LEU A 87 2.54 12.41 7.37
CA LEU A 87 1.91 12.72 6.09
C LEU A 87 0.82 13.78 6.25
N LYS A 88 -0.06 13.62 7.24
CA LYS A 88 -1.10 14.60 7.54
C LYS A 88 -0.53 15.99 7.77
N ASN A 89 0.53 16.10 8.56
CA ASN A 89 1.13 17.39 8.92
C ASN A 89 1.89 18.03 7.75
N ARG A 90 2.62 17.24 6.96
CA ARG A 90 3.52 17.76 5.92
C ARG A 90 2.85 18.00 4.58
N THR A 91 2.01 17.07 4.13
CA THR A 91 1.43 17.10 2.78
C THR A 91 -0.07 17.31 2.78
N LYS A 92 -0.74 17.18 3.94
CA LYS A 92 -2.20 17.38 4.10
C LYS A 92 -3.03 16.63 3.05
N PRO A 93 -2.77 15.33 2.81
CA PRO A 93 -3.48 14.58 1.79
C PRO A 93 -4.96 14.44 2.15
N LYS A 94 -5.83 14.38 1.15
CA LYS A 94 -7.26 14.06 1.34
C LYS A 94 -7.46 12.57 1.59
N LEU A 95 -6.57 11.74 1.04
CA LEU A 95 -6.60 10.28 1.15
C LEU A 95 -5.19 9.73 1.39
N ILE A 96 -5.03 8.85 2.36
CA ILE A 96 -3.85 8.01 2.55
C ILE A 96 -4.22 6.57 2.21
N GLY A 97 -3.56 6.03 1.19
CA GLY A 97 -3.77 4.65 0.74
C GLY A 97 -2.69 3.73 1.29
N VAL A 98 -2.98 3.00 2.36
CA VAL A 98 -2.04 2.08 2.99
C VAL A 98 -2.01 0.78 2.19
N CYS A 99 -0.85 0.41 1.65
CA CYS A 99 -0.62 -0.84 0.94
C CYS A 99 0.28 -1.72 1.79
N THR A 100 -0.19 -2.90 2.20
CA THR A 100 0.67 -3.86 2.91
C THR A 100 1.70 -4.45 1.95
N THR A 101 2.86 -4.85 2.48
CA THR A 101 3.92 -5.52 1.72
C THR A 101 4.07 -6.95 2.22
N ALA A 102 4.86 -7.78 1.51
CA ALA A 102 5.19 -9.14 1.94
C ALA A 102 5.76 -9.18 3.36
N LEU A 103 6.49 -8.15 3.81
CA LEU A 103 7.05 -8.11 5.16
C LEU A 103 5.95 -8.16 6.23
N VAL A 104 5.00 -7.24 6.14
CA VAL A 104 3.90 -7.09 7.10
C VAL A 104 2.91 -8.25 6.99
N GLU A 105 2.60 -8.67 5.76
CA GLU A 105 1.72 -9.82 5.52
C GLU A 105 2.33 -11.13 6.04
N THR A 106 3.66 -11.30 5.96
CA THR A 106 4.34 -12.47 6.53
C THR A 106 4.32 -12.46 8.05
N ARG A 107 4.43 -11.28 8.67
CA ARG A 107 4.29 -11.12 10.12
C ARG A 107 2.85 -11.35 10.60
N GLY A 108 1.87 -11.16 9.71
CA GLY A 108 0.45 -11.27 10.04
C GLY A 108 -0.03 -10.14 10.93
N GLU A 109 0.46 -8.91 10.70
CA GLU A 109 0.01 -7.75 11.48
C GLU A 109 -1.46 -7.43 11.19
N ASP A 110 -2.21 -7.05 12.23
CA ASP A 110 -3.60 -6.64 12.10
C ASP A 110 -3.69 -5.14 11.76
N CYS A 111 -3.27 -4.81 10.53
CA CYS A 111 -3.23 -3.42 10.06
C CYS A 111 -4.61 -2.75 10.08
N ALA A 112 -5.70 -3.53 9.97
CA ALA A 112 -7.06 -3.00 10.00
C ALA A 112 -7.39 -2.47 11.40
N SER A 113 -7.11 -3.26 12.43
CA SER A 113 -7.26 -2.85 13.83
C SER A 113 -6.33 -1.68 14.17
N ASP A 114 -5.06 -1.72 13.71
CA ASP A 114 -4.11 -0.64 13.95
C ASP A 114 -4.61 0.69 13.34
N ILE A 115 -5.05 0.68 12.08
CA ILE A 115 -5.60 1.88 11.43
C ILE A 115 -6.87 2.37 12.15
N ALA A 116 -7.75 1.47 12.58
CA ALA A 116 -8.95 1.85 13.33
C ALA A 116 -8.58 2.54 14.65
N ASN A 117 -7.61 1.99 15.40
CA ASN A 117 -7.12 2.56 16.64
C ASN A 117 -6.45 3.93 16.41
N ILE A 118 -5.65 4.07 15.37
CA ILE A 118 -5.01 5.34 14.98
C ILE A 118 -6.07 6.39 14.65
N LYS A 119 -7.08 6.04 13.84
CA LYS A 119 -8.19 6.95 13.49
C LYS A 119 -8.97 7.40 14.72
N LEU A 120 -9.24 6.49 15.67
CA LEU A 120 -9.91 6.82 16.92
C LEU A 120 -9.07 7.75 17.79
N LYS A 121 -7.80 7.40 18.01
CA LYS A 121 -6.85 8.15 18.84
C LYS A 121 -6.60 9.57 18.33
N HIS A 122 -6.53 9.74 17.01
CA HIS A 122 -6.16 10.99 16.33
C HIS A 122 -7.29 11.58 15.48
N THR A 123 -8.53 11.47 15.97
CA THR A 123 -9.72 11.87 15.21
C THR A 123 -9.65 13.35 14.79
N GLN A 124 -9.13 14.22 15.64
CA GLN A 124 -9.04 15.67 15.35
C GLN A 124 -7.91 15.98 14.37
N GLU A 125 -6.75 15.39 14.59
CA GLU A 125 -5.56 15.56 13.75
C GLU A 125 -5.80 15.05 12.34
N LEU A 126 -6.53 13.94 12.18
CA LEU A 126 -6.83 13.32 10.90
C LEU A 126 -8.10 13.86 10.23
N ALA A 127 -8.74 14.89 10.80
CA ALA A 127 -9.93 15.50 10.21
C ALA A 127 -9.70 15.92 8.75
N GLY A 128 -10.57 15.45 7.85
CA GLY A 128 -10.49 15.71 6.41
C GLY A 128 -9.46 14.86 5.64
N THR A 129 -8.86 13.86 6.27
CA THR A 129 -8.00 12.87 5.62
C THR A 129 -8.57 11.48 5.83
N GLU A 130 -9.00 10.83 4.75
CA GLU A 130 -9.38 9.42 4.80
C GLU A 130 -8.15 8.52 4.78
N VAL A 131 -8.23 7.40 5.48
CA VAL A 131 -7.20 6.35 5.50
C VAL A 131 -7.84 5.05 5.06
N VAL A 132 -7.35 4.46 3.98
CA VAL A 132 -7.87 3.23 3.37
C VAL A 132 -6.77 2.18 3.32
N LEU A 133 -7.08 0.98 3.78
CA LEU A 133 -6.18 -0.18 3.75
C LEU A 133 -6.43 -1.07 2.53
N ALA A 134 -5.37 -1.41 1.81
CA ALA A 134 -5.35 -2.45 0.79
C ALA A 134 -4.34 -3.55 1.18
N ASN A 135 -4.85 -4.76 1.41
CA ASN A 135 -4.01 -5.94 1.67
C ASN A 135 -3.43 -6.48 0.36
N THR A 136 -2.12 -6.29 0.17
CA THR A 136 -1.39 -6.55 -1.08
C THR A 136 -0.12 -7.36 -0.86
N PRO A 137 -0.20 -8.64 -0.46
CA PRO A 137 0.99 -9.47 -0.31
C PRO A 137 1.76 -9.62 -1.64
N ASP A 138 3.07 -9.35 -1.65
CA ASP A 138 3.90 -9.46 -2.87
C ASP A 138 4.06 -10.91 -3.37
N PHE A 139 3.80 -11.91 -2.51
CA PHE A 139 3.92 -13.33 -2.81
C PHE A 139 2.66 -13.96 -3.44
N ASP A 140 1.60 -13.17 -3.64
CA ASP A 140 0.36 -13.59 -4.30
C ASP A 140 0.03 -12.62 -5.45
N GLY A 141 -0.80 -13.04 -6.39
CA GLY A 141 -1.33 -12.19 -7.46
C GLY A 141 -0.25 -11.48 -8.31
N ALA A 142 -0.60 -10.30 -8.82
CA ALA A 142 0.22 -9.39 -9.60
C ALA A 142 -0.34 -7.96 -9.52
N ILE A 143 0.19 -7.07 -10.37
CA ILE A 143 -0.14 -5.64 -10.36
C ILE A 143 -1.64 -5.38 -10.58
N GLU A 144 -2.29 -6.15 -11.45
CA GLU A 144 -3.71 -6.02 -11.75
C GLU A 144 -4.60 -6.35 -10.55
N GLU A 145 -4.27 -7.40 -9.80
CA GLU A 145 -5.02 -7.76 -8.59
C GLU A 145 -4.79 -6.74 -7.47
N GLY A 146 -3.55 -6.25 -7.31
CA GLY A 146 -3.24 -5.19 -6.36
C GLY A 146 -4.04 -3.91 -6.62
N TRP A 147 -4.14 -3.51 -7.90
CA TRP A 147 -4.97 -2.39 -8.32
C TRP A 147 -6.45 -2.63 -8.00
N ALA A 148 -6.99 -3.80 -8.35
CA ALA A 148 -8.39 -4.15 -8.11
C ALA A 148 -8.73 -4.17 -6.60
N ARG A 149 -7.80 -4.66 -5.76
CA ARG A 149 -7.96 -4.66 -4.30
C ARG A 149 -8.01 -3.26 -3.73
N ALA A 150 -7.11 -2.36 -4.15
CA ALA A 150 -7.12 -0.98 -3.69
C ALA A 150 -8.39 -0.23 -4.11
N VAL A 151 -8.84 -0.40 -5.36
CA VAL A 151 -10.12 0.17 -5.81
C VAL A 151 -11.29 -0.36 -4.99
N THR A 152 -11.34 -1.67 -4.77
CA THR A 152 -12.37 -2.29 -3.93
C THR A 152 -12.35 -1.75 -2.50
N ALA A 153 -11.15 -1.56 -1.93
CA ALA A 153 -10.98 -0.99 -0.60
C ALA A 153 -11.45 0.46 -0.52
N MET A 154 -11.13 1.29 -1.53
CA MET A 154 -11.63 2.67 -1.60
C MET A 154 -13.15 2.72 -1.67
N ILE A 155 -13.77 1.88 -2.52
CA ILE A 155 -15.23 1.81 -2.62
C ILE A 155 -15.83 1.43 -1.27
N LYS A 156 -15.35 0.36 -0.64
CA LYS A 156 -15.87 -0.10 0.66
C LYS A 156 -15.64 0.91 1.80
N GLY A 157 -14.50 1.59 1.79
CA GLY A 157 -14.09 2.48 2.88
C GLY A 157 -14.68 3.89 2.80
N ILE A 158 -14.95 4.41 1.60
CA ILE A 158 -15.32 5.82 1.40
C ILE A 158 -16.79 5.98 1.01
N THR A 159 -17.37 5.02 0.29
CA THR A 159 -18.77 5.16 -0.16
C THR A 159 -19.74 4.87 0.98
N ARG A 160 -20.85 5.62 1.02
CA ARG A 160 -21.95 5.33 1.95
C ARG A 160 -22.73 4.12 1.47
N SER A 161 -23.16 3.27 2.40
CA SER A 161 -24.19 2.28 2.09
C SER A 161 -25.47 3.04 1.72
N GLY A 162 -25.99 2.78 0.53
CA GLY A 162 -27.27 3.31 0.06
C GLY A 162 -28.45 2.64 0.74
#